data_AF-A0A9W5AZK0-F1
#
_entry.id   AF-A0A9W5AZK0-F1
#
_cell.length_a   1.000
_cell.length_b   1.000
_cell.length_c   1.000
_cell.angle_alpha   90.00
_cell.angle_beta   90.00
_cell.angle_gamma   90.00
#
_symmetry.space_group_name_H-M   'P 1'
#
loop_
_entity.id
_entity.type
_entity.pdbx_description
1 polymer ?
#
loop_
_entity_poly.entity_id
_entity_poly.type
_entity_poly.pdbx_seq_one_letter_code
_entity_poly.pdbx_strand_id
1 'polypeptide(L)' 'MKGFRDSVLFPITLLIGGVIAFFLFLYATGHDPDERPLTLVEWVIGGTLIGPGFGYLMKWRRAKDRRSANTD' A
#
# COMPACT_ATOMS: atom_id res chain seq x y z
N MET A 1 -5.84 -19.44 14.73
CA MET A 1 -4.95 -19.62 13.56
C MET A 1 -4.44 -18.25 13.14
N LYS A 2 -3.13 -18.06 12.99
CA LYS A 2 -2.54 -16.79 12.55
C LYS A 2 -2.88 -16.62 11.05
N GLY A 3 -3.78 -15.70 10.72
CA GLY A 3 -4.25 -15.54 9.34
C GLY A 3 -3.23 -14.80 8.47
N PHE A 4 -3.31 -14.97 7.14
CA PHE A 4 -2.46 -14.22 6.20
C PHE A 4 -2.51 -12.70 6.46
N ARG A 5 -3.69 -12.18 6.83
CA ARG A 5 -3.92 -10.76 7.17
C ARG A 5 -3.13 -10.26 8.39
N ASP A 6 -2.67 -11.16 9.25
CA ASP A 6 -1.83 -10.83 10.42
C ASP A 6 -0.33 -10.92 10.12
N SER A 7 0.03 -11.40 8.93
CA SER A 7 1.40 -11.48 8.44
C SER A 7 1.84 -10.14 7.86
N VAL A 8 3.15 -9.86 7.93
CA VAL A 8 3.77 -8.73 7.21
C VAL A 8 3.66 -8.87 5.71
N LEU A 9 3.47 -10.09 5.21
CA LEU A 9 3.31 -10.36 3.78
C LEU A 9 2.04 -9.73 3.22
N PHE A 10 0.94 -9.69 3.98
CA PHE A 10 -0.31 -9.09 3.52
C PHE A 10 -0.16 -7.60 3.15
N PRO A 11 0.33 -6.70 4.01
CA PRO A 11 0.54 -5.30 3.62
C PRO A 11 1.56 -5.13 2.49
N ILE A 12 2.61 -5.96 2.43
CA ILE A 12 3.59 -5.92 1.34
C ILE A 12 2.92 -6.27 0.01
N THR A 13 2.17 -7.37 -0.06
CA THR A 13 1.41 -7.76 -1.25
C THR A 13 0.42 -6.68 -1.65
N LEU A 14 -0.24 -6.05 -0.69
CA LEU A 14 -1.22 -5.00 -0.96
C LEU A 14 -0.57 -3.70 -1.49
N LEU A 15 0.62 -3.34 -0.98
CA LEU A 15 1.42 -2.24 -1.52
C LEU A 15 1.86 -2.50 -2.97
N ILE A 16 2.45 -3.68 -3.22
CA ILE A 16 2.90 -4.07 -4.56
C ILE A 16 1.71 -4.07 -5.54
N GLY A 17 0.59 -4.69 -5.14
CA GLY A 17 -0.62 -4.71 -5.94
C GLY A 17 -1.18 -3.31 -6.22
N GLY A 18 -1.20 -2.43 -5.22
CA GLY A 18 -1.63 -1.04 -5.37
C GLY A 18 -0.77 -0.24 -6.34
N VAL A 19 0.56 -0.40 -6.28
CA VAL A 19 1.51 0.25 -7.21
C VAL A 19 1.29 -0.27 -8.64
N ILE A 20 1.23 -1.59 -8.83
CA ILE A 20 0.98 -2.19 -10.15
C ILE A 20 -0.35 -1.69 -10.72
N ALA A 21 -1.42 -1.72 -9.92
CA ALA A 21 -2.73 -1.25 -10.35
C ALA A 21 -2.72 0.24 -10.73
N PHE A 22 -1.97 1.07 -10.00
CA PHE A 22 -1.84 2.49 -10.31
C PHE A 22 -1.14 2.73 -11.64
N PHE A 23 -0.01 2.06 -11.89
CA PHE A 23 0.68 2.18 -13.19
C PHE A 23 -0.15 1.62 -14.35
N LEU A 24 -0.89 0.53 -14.14
CA LEU A 24 -1.83 0.02 -15.13
C LEU A 24 -2.95 1.02 -15.42
N PHE A 25 -3.45 1.72 -14.40
CA PHE A 25 -4.44 2.79 -14.57
C PHE A 25 -3.87 3.92 -15.43
N LEU A 26 -2.67 4.43 -15.11
CA LEU A 26 -2.01 5.48 -15.89
C LEU A 26 -1.82 5.07 -17.36
N TYR A 27 -1.33 3.84 -17.57
CA TYR A 27 -1.19 3.26 -18.91
C TYR A 27 -2.52 3.22 -19.67
N ALA A 28 -3.58 2.71 -19.03
CA ALA A 28 -4.91 2.60 -19.66
C ALA A 28 -5.53 3.97 -19.98
N THR A 29 -5.22 5.00 -19.20
CA THR A 29 -5.67 6.38 -19.44
C THR A 29 -4.74 7.18 -20.35
N GLY A 30 -3.65 6.58 -20.84
CA GLY A 30 -2.64 7.25 -21.66
C GLY A 30 -1.95 8.40 -20.94
N HIS A 31 -1.79 8.31 -19.61
CA HIS A 31 -1.06 9.29 -18.81
C HIS A 31 0.38 8.84 -18.65
N ASP A 32 1.29 9.59 -19.25
CA ASP A 32 2.73 9.44 -19.06
C ASP A 32 3.21 10.42 -17.98
N PRO A 33 3.57 9.93 -16.77
CA PRO A 33 4.05 10.79 -15.69
C PRO A 33 5.44 11.39 -15.97
N ASP A 34 6.18 10.86 -16.95
CA ASP A 34 7.49 11.39 -17.33
C ASP A 34 7.36 12.62 -18.25
N GLU A 35 6.27 12.70 -19.03
CA GLU A 35 5.98 13.84 -19.90
C GLU A 35 5.17 14.93 -19.21
N ARG A 36 4.22 14.55 -18.34
CA ARG A 36 3.33 15.47 -17.65
C ARG A 36 3.12 15.09 -16.19
N PRO A 37 3.05 16.08 -15.27
CA PRO A 37 2.85 15.78 -13.87
C PRO A 37 1.47 15.20 -13.60
N LEU A 38 1.39 14.34 -12.57
CA LEU A 38 0.13 13.80 -12.09
C LEU A 38 -0.83 14.93 -11.67
N THR A 39 -2.06 14.83 -12.14
CA THR A 39 -3.19 15.65 -11.73
C THR A 39 -3.66 15.27 -10.33
N LEU A 40 -4.48 16.14 -9.73
CA LEU A 40 -5.10 15.87 -8.42
C LEU A 40 -5.87 14.54 -8.40
N VAL A 41 -6.55 14.20 -9.50
CA VAL A 41 -7.33 12.96 -9.59
C VAL A 41 -6.42 11.74 -9.55
N GLU A 42 -5.32 11.75 -10.31
CA GLU A 42 -4.36 10.64 -10.31
C GLU A 42 -3.67 10.50 -8.95
N TRP A 43 -3.38 11.60 -8.26
CA TRP A 43 -2.89 11.55 -6.87
C TRP A 43 -3.88 10.90 -5.92
N VAL A 44 -5.17 11.22 -6.01
CA VAL A 44 -6.21 10.60 -5.17
C VAL A 44 -6.34 9.11 -5.47
N ILE A 45 -6.29 8.72 -6.75
CA ILE A 45 -6.34 7.31 -7.16
C ILE A 45 -5.12 6.57 -6.64
N GLY A 46 -3.91 7.10 -6.84
CA GLY A 46 -2.67 6.50 -6.33
C GLY A 46 -2.71 6.34 -4.80
N GLY A 47 -3.16 7.37 -4.08
CA GLY A 47 -3.35 7.32 -2.63
C GLY A 47 -4.37 6.26 -2.20
N THR A 48 -5.46 6.10 -2.93
CA THR A 48 -6.51 5.11 -2.64
C THR A 48 -6.03 3.68 -2.90
N LEU A 49 -5.24 3.46 -3.94
CA LEU A 49 -4.72 2.13 -4.30
C LEU A 49 -3.57 1.68 -3.39
N ILE A 50 -2.69 2.60 -2.98
CA ILE A 50 -1.47 2.28 -2.21
C ILE A 50 -1.70 2.45 -0.70
N GLY A 51 -2.49 3.45 -0.30
CA GLY A 51 -2.69 3.86 1.10
C GLY A 51 -3.13 2.74 2.05
N PRO A 52 -4.09 1.87 1.67
CA PRO A 52 -4.48 0.76 2.53
C PRO A 52 -3.32 -0.18 2.87
N GLY A 53 -2.39 -0.42 1.94
CA GLY A 53 -1.23 -1.30 2.16
C GLY A 53 -0.29 -0.73 3.22
N PHE A 54 -0.05 0.57 3.14
CA PHE A 54 0.71 1.30 4.15
C PHE A 54 0.01 1.29 5.52
N GLY A 55 -1.33 1.48 5.54
CA GLY A 55 -2.12 1.41 6.75
C GLY A 55 -2.02 0.05 7.46
N TYR A 56 -2.10 -1.04 6.70
CA TYR A 56 -1.90 -2.39 7.23
C TYR A 56 -0.46 -2.63 7.71
N LEU A 57 0.55 -2.06 7.04
CA LEU A 57 1.94 -2.16 7.46
C LEU A 57 2.16 -1.49 8.81
N MET A 58 1.61 -0.29 9.00
CA MET A 58 1.66 0.43 10.26
C MET A 58 0.93 -0.31 11.38
N LYS A 59 -0.23 -0.92 11.09
CA LYS A 59 -0.96 -1.77 12.04
C LYS A 59 -0.11 -2.98 12.46
N TRP A 60 0.54 -3.65 11.50
CA TRP A 60 1.41 -4.78 11.78
C TRP A 60 2.60 -4.38 12.66
N ARG A 61 3.27 -3.24 12.34
CA ARG A 61 4.39 -2.71 13.12
C ARG A 61 3.99 -2.46 14.58
N ARG A 62 2.88 -1.74 14.81
CA ARG A 62 2.36 -1.49 16.16
C ARG A 62 2.05 -2.78 16.92
N ALA A 63 1.52 -3.80 16.25
CA ALA A 63 1.25 -5.09 16.88
C ALA A 63 2.52 -5.88 17.20
N LYS A 64 3.60 -5.71 16.42
CA LYS A 64 4.92 -6.27 16.72
C LYS A 64 5.53 -5.58 17.95
N ASP A 65 5.54 -4.25 17.97
CA ASP A 65 6.12 -3.46 19.07
C ASP A 65 5.44 -3.79 20.42
N ARG A 66 4.11 -3.92 20.45
CA ARG A 66 3.35 -4.32 21.65
C ARG A 66 3.69 -5.72 22.16
N ARG A 67 4.02 -6.66 21.27
CA ARG A 67 4.42 -8.02 21.68
C ARG A 67 5.81 -8.02 22.29
N SER A 68 6.75 -7.27 21.69
CA SER A 68 8.10 -7.12 22.23
C SER A 68 8.08 -6.53 23.63
N ALA A 69 7.30 -5.46 23.85
CA ALA A 69 7.20 -4.80 25.16
C ALA A 69 6.54 -5.63 26.27
N ASN A 70 5.86 -6.74 25.94
CA ASN A 70 5.19 -7.60 26.91
C ASN A 70 5.99 -8.88 27.21
N THR A 71 7.17 -9.02 26.59
CA THR A 71 8.10 -10.14 26.79
C THR A 71 9.30 -9.74 27.66
N ASP A 72 9.48 -8.44 27.89
CA ASP A 72 10.41 -7.84 28.86
C ASP A 72 9.72 -7.68 30.23
#